data_AF-A0A7S4EGM8-F1
#
_entry.id   AF-A0A7S4EGM8-F1
#
_cell.length_a   1.000
_cell.length_b   1.000
_cell.length_c   1.000
_cell.angle_alpha   90.00
_cell.angle_beta   90.00
_cell.angle_gamma   90.00
#
_symmetry.space_group_name_H-M   'P 1'
#
loop_
_entity.id
_entity.type
_entity.pdbx_description
1 polymer ?
#
loop_
_entity_poly.entity_id
_entity_poly.type
_entity_poly.pdbx_seq_one_letter_code
_entity_poly.pdbx_strand_id
1 'polypeptide(L)'
;MQQGNKALRLQDCRATRLQGINTIRHLDYKASRLQGYKAPRLHGIKTTRHQDCKASRLQDYNTTIQQDYNTARQQGNNTARQQGNKITRQQSIKTTRLQGNRATRLQDYKASRLQDTRASRLQETRASRLQDYKATRLQDIKAARLQYIKTTRHQDYKATGHQDSKILILQDYNIQDYKTIRLQGNKTIRLQGIKTTRLQGIKTTRPQGIKTTRLQGNKTTRQQDYKITRQQD
;
A
#
# COMPACT_ATOMS: atom_id res chain seq x y z
N MET A 1 30.05 -28.42 18.51
CA MET A 1 28.71 -28.65 17.93
C MET A 1 28.57 -27.90 16.60
N GLN A 2 28.87 -28.55 15.47
CA GLN A 2 28.65 -27.97 14.14
C GLN A 2 27.16 -28.12 13.78
N GLN A 3 26.40 -27.02 13.81
CA GLN A 3 25.07 -26.98 13.20
C GLN A 3 25.23 -27.07 11.68
N GLY A 4 25.09 -28.27 11.14
CA GLY A 4 25.21 -28.53 9.71
C GLY A 4 24.32 -27.61 8.87
N ASN A 5 24.94 -26.84 7.98
CA ASN A 5 24.28 -26.05 6.95
C ASN A 5 23.64 -26.97 5.91
N LYS A 6 22.43 -27.49 6.20
CA LYS A 6 21.62 -28.20 5.19
C LYS A 6 21.00 -27.18 4.23
N ALA A 7 21.64 -27.01 3.08
CA ALA A 7 21.07 -26.33 1.92
C ALA A 7 20.35 -27.38 1.07
N LEU A 8 19.06 -27.17 0.79
CA LEU A 8 18.27 -28.08 -0.06
C LEU A 8 17.97 -27.43 -1.41
N ARG A 9 18.23 -28.16 -2.50
CA ARG A 9 17.83 -27.77 -3.86
C ARG A 9 16.81 -28.79 -4.36
N LEU A 10 15.70 -28.28 -4.85
CA LEU A 10 14.56 -29.08 -5.27
C LEU A 10 14.05 -28.51 -6.60
N GLN A 11 13.89 -29.38 -7.60
CA GLN A 11 13.49 -29.06 -8.96
C GLN A 11 12.39 -30.03 -9.41
N ASP A 12 11.44 -29.55 -10.21
CA ASP A 12 10.41 -30.34 -10.91
C ASP A 12 9.51 -31.24 -10.04
N CYS A 13 9.34 -30.98 -8.74
CA CYS A 13 8.36 -31.76 -7.96
C CYS A 13 6.95 -31.13 -7.96
N ARG A 14 5.94 -32.00 -7.86
CA ARG A 14 4.53 -31.60 -7.87
C ARG A 14 4.12 -30.81 -6.62
N ALA A 15 4.53 -31.27 -5.43
CA ALA A 15 4.21 -30.62 -4.16
C ALA A 15 5.25 -30.95 -3.09
N THR A 16 5.56 -30.00 -2.21
CA THR A 16 6.47 -30.21 -1.07
C THR A 16 5.95 -29.56 0.21
N ARG A 17 6.16 -30.26 1.33
CA ARG A 17 6.01 -29.73 2.68
C ARG A 17 7.33 -29.92 3.41
N LEU A 18 7.94 -28.83 3.83
CA LEU A 18 9.26 -28.86 4.45
C LEU A 18 9.27 -28.02 5.72
N GLN A 19 10.03 -28.47 6.72
CA GLN A 19 10.20 -27.81 8.02
C GLN A 19 11.68 -27.84 8.43
N GLY A 20 12.16 -26.79 9.11
CA GLY A 20 13.44 -26.81 9.83
C GLY A 20 14.73 -26.73 8.98
N ILE A 21 14.66 -26.29 7.72
CA ILE A 21 15.83 -26.15 6.85
C ILE A 21 16.31 -24.69 6.82
N ASN A 22 17.62 -24.46 6.87
CA ASN A 22 18.20 -23.11 6.92
C ASN A 22 18.00 -22.32 5.62
N THR A 23 18.31 -22.93 4.47
CA THR A 23 18.25 -22.31 3.15
C THR A 23 17.68 -23.28 2.13
N ILE A 24 16.83 -22.77 1.23
CA ILE A 24 16.21 -23.58 0.18
C ILE A 24 16.09 -22.81 -1.12
N ARG A 25 16.30 -23.53 -2.23
CA ARG A 25 16.02 -23.07 -3.59
C ARG A 25 15.04 -24.03 -4.26
N HIS A 26 13.92 -23.49 -4.74
CA HIS A 26 12.95 -24.21 -5.57
C HIS A 26 12.78 -23.53 -6.92
N LEU A 27 12.70 -24.36 -7.95
CA LEU A 27 12.38 -24.00 -9.33
C LEU A 27 11.24 -24.90 -9.82
N ASP A 28 10.22 -24.30 -10.44
CA ASP A 28 9.18 -24.99 -11.23
C ASP A 28 8.28 -25.98 -10.46
N TYR A 29 7.47 -25.46 -9.52
CA TYR A 29 6.54 -26.26 -8.69
C TYR A 29 5.07 -25.87 -8.88
N LYS A 30 4.14 -26.83 -8.67
CA LYS A 30 2.72 -26.49 -8.55
C LYS A 30 2.38 -25.91 -7.18
N ALA A 31 2.86 -26.50 -6.09
CA ALA A 31 2.55 -26.03 -4.74
C ALA A 31 3.69 -26.26 -3.73
N SER A 32 3.91 -25.31 -2.81
CA SER A 32 4.85 -25.48 -1.69
C SER A 32 4.32 -24.93 -0.36
N ARG A 33 4.65 -25.62 0.74
CA ARG A 33 4.40 -25.19 2.13
C ARG A 33 5.70 -25.22 2.93
N LEU A 34 6.10 -24.06 3.45
CA LEU A 34 7.34 -23.88 4.22
C LEU A 34 7.06 -23.25 5.60
N GLN A 35 7.68 -23.78 6.66
CA GLN A 35 7.64 -23.21 8.01
C GLN A 35 9.03 -23.21 8.68
N GLY A 36 9.43 -22.09 9.29
CA GLY A 36 10.62 -22.00 10.16
C GLY A 36 11.96 -21.81 9.44
N TYR A 37 12.03 -21.01 8.36
CA TYR A 37 13.22 -20.88 7.52
C TYR A 37 13.98 -19.57 7.73
N LYS A 38 15.31 -19.57 7.55
CA LYS A 38 16.06 -18.30 7.54
C LYS A 38 15.88 -17.52 6.23
N ALA A 39 16.05 -18.16 5.07
CA ALA A 39 16.04 -17.43 3.79
C ALA A 39 15.66 -18.25 2.54
N PRO A 40 14.37 -18.60 2.31
CA PRO A 40 13.92 -19.16 1.04
C PRO A 40 14.12 -18.21 -0.15
N ARG A 41 14.63 -18.76 -1.26
CA ARG A 41 14.65 -18.13 -2.59
C ARG A 41 13.93 -19.04 -3.56
N LEU A 42 12.82 -18.60 -4.13
CA LEU A 42 11.98 -19.47 -4.94
C LEU A 42 11.51 -18.75 -6.22
N HIS A 43 11.40 -19.47 -7.32
CA HIS A 43 11.00 -18.97 -8.64
C HIS A 43 10.11 -19.99 -9.36
N GLY A 44 9.17 -19.53 -10.20
CA GLY A 44 8.38 -20.40 -11.09
C GLY A 44 7.35 -21.30 -10.40
N ILE A 45 6.76 -20.88 -9.27
CA ILE A 45 5.79 -21.74 -8.53
C ILE A 45 4.36 -21.21 -8.68
N LYS A 46 3.40 -22.10 -8.93
CA LYS A 46 1.98 -21.72 -9.06
C LYS A 46 1.41 -21.18 -7.74
N THR A 47 1.62 -21.86 -6.61
CA THR A 47 1.09 -21.40 -5.31
C THR A 47 2.04 -21.71 -4.17
N THR A 48 2.24 -20.75 -3.26
CA THR A 48 3.03 -20.98 -2.05
C THR A 48 2.39 -20.41 -0.78
N ARG A 49 2.58 -21.12 0.34
CA ARG A 49 2.25 -20.65 1.69
C ARG A 49 3.45 -20.81 2.62
N HIS A 50 3.90 -19.71 3.21
CA HIS A 50 5.00 -19.71 4.14
C HIS A 50 4.68 -19.01 5.47
N GLN A 51 5.34 -19.48 6.54
CA GLN A 51 5.21 -18.94 7.88
C GLN A 51 6.56 -18.93 8.61
N ASP A 52 6.74 -18.01 9.57
CA ASP A 52 7.86 -17.97 10.53
C ASP A 52 9.23 -17.97 9.85
N CYS A 53 9.45 -17.01 8.95
CA CYS A 53 10.68 -16.95 8.17
C CYS A 53 11.39 -15.61 8.35
N LYS A 54 12.72 -15.60 8.49
CA LYS A 54 13.45 -14.33 8.64
C LYS A 54 13.36 -13.48 7.37
N ALA A 55 13.73 -14.05 6.22
CA ALA A 55 13.72 -13.34 4.94
C ALA A 55 13.13 -14.19 3.81
N SER A 56 12.47 -13.59 2.82
CA SER A 56 12.13 -14.28 1.56
C SER A 56 12.33 -13.40 0.33
N ARG A 57 12.68 -14.06 -0.78
CA ARG A 57 12.63 -13.49 -2.13
C ARG A 57 11.83 -14.44 -3.03
N LEU A 58 10.72 -13.95 -3.57
CA LEU A 58 9.83 -14.69 -4.46
C LEU A 58 9.66 -13.94 -5.78
N GLN A 59 9.69 -14.67 -6.88
CA GLN A 59 9.49 -14.13 -8.23
C GLN A 59 8.56 -15.02 -9.05
N ASP A 60 7.60 -14.39 -9.74
CA ASP A 60 6.75 -15.00 -10.77
C ASP A 60 5.81 -16.10 -10.26
N TYR A 61 4.98 -15.75 -9.27
CA TYR A 61 3.97 -16.64 -8.68
C TYR A 61 2.56 -16.28 -9.13
N ASN A 62 1.68 -17.27 -9.27
CA ASN A 62 0.25 -16.96 -9.34
C ASN A 62 -0.27 -16.47 -7.97
N THR A 63 -0.02 -17.25 -6.92
CA THR A 63 -0.54 -16.92 -5.58
C THR A 63 0.51 -17.12 -4.50
N THR A 64 0.70 -16.11 -3.64
CA THR A 64 1.58 -16.20 -2.48
C THR A 64 0.86 -15.81 -1.19
N ILE A 65 1.02 -16.63 -0.15
CA ILE A 65 0.56 -16.34 1.22
C ILE A 65 1.78 -16.36 2.15
N GLN A 66 2.00 -15.27 2.90
CA GLN A 66 3.11 -15.15 3.85
C GLN A 66 2.65 -14.62 5.20
N GLN A 67 3.17 -15.19 6.28
CA GLN A 67 2.91 -14.75 7.65
C GLN A 67 4.22 -14.63 8.41
N ASP A 68 4.32 -13.58 9.23
CA ASP A 68 5.32 -13.40 10.27
C ASP A 68 6.78 -13.38 9.77
N TYR A 69 7.03 -12.56 8.74
CA TYR A 69 8.37 -12.31 8.23
C TYR A 69 9.05 -11.07 8.82
N ASN A 70 10.36 -11.15 9.07
CA ASN A 70 11.14 -9.91 9.26
C ASN A 70 11.25 -9.12 7.95
N THR A 71 11.52 -9.79 6.83
CA THR A 71 11.62 -9.15 5.50
C THR A 71 11.03 -10.03 4.41
N ALA A 72 10.09 -9.50 3.62
CA ALA A 72 9.53 -10.15 2.45
C ALA A 72 9.75 -9.29 1.20
N ARG A 73 10.34 -9.89 0.14
CA ARG A 73 10.45 -9.27 -1.18
C ARG A 73 9.76 -10.12 -2.25
N GLN A 74 8.89 -9.50 -3.04
CA GLN A 74 8.17 -10.17 -4.13
C GLN A 74 8.19 -9.35 -5.42
N GLN A 75 8.16 -10.05 -6.56
CA GLN A 75 8.07 -9.44 -7.88
C GLN A 75 7.27 -10.36 -8.84
N GLY A 76 6.44 -9.78 -9.71
CA GLY A 76 5.80 -10.52 -10.80
C GLY A 76 4.64 -11.43 -10.37
N ASN A 77 4.10 -11.25 -9.17
CA ASN A 77 3.04 -12.13 -8.67
C ASN A 77 1.65 -11.70 -9.16
N ASN A 78 0.74 -12.63 -9.47
CA ASN A 78 -0.65 -12.26 -9.74
C ASN A 78 -1.36 -11.83 -8.45
N THR A 79 -1.24 -12.61 -7.37
CA THR A 79 -1.90 -12.32 -6.10
C THR A 79 -0.99 -12.57 -4.89
N ALA A 80 -1.00 -11.64 -3.94
CA ALA A 80 -0.26 -11.77 -2.68
C ALA A 80 -1.14 -11.47 -1.45
N ARG A 81 -1.03 -12.30 -0.41
CA ARG A 81 -1.59 -12.03 0.92
C ARG A 81 -0.47 -12.10 1.95
N GLN A 82 -0.32 -11.05 2.77
CA GLN A 82 0.66 -11.05 3.85
C GLN A 82 0.12 -10.52 5.16
N GLN A 83 0.65 -11.05 6.25
CA GLN A 83 0.28 -10.65 7.61
C GLN A 83 1.50 -10.65 8.54
N GLY A 84 1.59 -9.65 9.42
CA GLY A 84 2.58 -9.65 10.51
C GLY A 84 4.03 -9.38 10.08
N ASN A 85 4.25 -8.91 8.85
CA ASN A 85 5.61 -8.69 8.35
C ASN A 85 6.18 -7.36 8.85
N LYS A 86 7.42 -7.37 9.35
CA LYS A 86 8.12 -6.14 9.75
C LYS A 86 8.42 -5.25 8.54
N ILE A 87 8.95 -5.82 7.46
CA ILE A 87 9.27 -5.11 6.21
C ILE A 87 8.76 -5.88 5.01
N THR A 88 8.00 -5.19 4.14
CA THR A 88 7.50 -5.74 2.88
C THR A 88 7.89 -4.84 1.71
N ARG A 89 8.48 -5.42 0.66
CA ARG A 89 8.72 -4.77 -0.63
C ARG A 89 8.11 -5.62 -1.74
N GLN A 90 7.26 -5.03 -2.55
CA GLN A 90 6.62 -5.75 -3.63
C GLN A 90 6.53 -4.87 -4.88
N GLN A 91 6.68 -5.50 -6.05
CA GLN A 91 6.68 -4.84 -7.35
C GLN A 91 5.92 -5.67 -8.39
N SER A 92 5.20 -5.01 -9.30
CA SER A 92 4.52 -5.64 -10.43
C SER A 92 3.58 -6.77 -10.00
N ILE A 93 2.71 -6.48 -9.01
CA ILE A 93 1.72 -7.43 -8.52
C ILE A 93 0.32 -6.96 -8.91
N LYS A 94 -0.50 -7.85 -9.49
CA LYS A 94 -1.87 -7.44 -9.89
C LYS A 94 -2.71 -7.08 -8.67
N THR A 95 -2.78 -7.96 -7.67
CA THR A 95 -3.59 -7.76 -6.47
C THR A 95 -2.85 -8.12 -5.17
N THR A 96 -2.99 -7.28 -4.14
CA THR A 96 -2.39 -7.56 -2.82
C THR A 96 -3.29 -7.22 -1.65
N ARG A 97 -3.20 -8.01 -0.58
CA ARG A 97 -3.79 -7.73 0.74
C ARG A 97 -2.72 -7.84 1.82
N LEU A 98 -2.44 -6.75 2.51
CA LEU A 98 -1.48 -6.70 3.62
C LEU A 98 -2.18 -6.24 4.91
N GLN A 99 -1.85 -6.90 6.03
CA GLN A 99 -2.40 -6.59 7.35
C GLN A 99 -1.32 -6.68 8.44
N GLY A 100 -1.29 -5.74 9.38
CA GLY A 100 -0.40 -5.82 10.55
C GLY A 100 1.09 -5.64 10.20
N ASN A 101 1.40 -5.04 9.05
CA ASN A 101 2.79 -4.87 8.63
C ASN A 101 3.39 -3.58 9.22
N ARG A 102 4.67 -3.58 9.60
CA ARG A 102 5.29 -2.34 10.13
C ARG A 102 5.65 -1.36 9.02
N ALA A 103 6.30 -1.81 7.95
CA ALA A 103 6.70 -0.96 6.83
C ALA A 103 6.47 -1.64 5.48
N THR A 104 5.80 -0.93 4.56
CA THR A 104 5.47 -1.45 3.22
C THR A 104 5.90 -0.50 2.11
N ARG A 105 6.46 -1.05 1.03
CA ARG A 105 6.73 -0.36 -0.24
C ARG A 105 6.12 -1.15 -1.39
N LEU A 106 5.21 -0.54 -2.13
CA LEU A 106 4.46 -1.15 -3.22
C LEU A 106 4.61 -0.30 -4.49
N GLN A 107 4.93 -0.95 -5.60
CA GLN A 107 5.04 -0.34 -6.92
C GLN A 107 4.36 -1.22 -7.99
N ASP A 108 3.68 -0.62 -8.94
CA ASP A 108 3.00 -1.25 -10.09
C ASP A 108 1.88 -2.21 -9.70
N TYR A 109 0.73 -1.64 -9.32
CA TYR A 109 -0.43 -2.40 -8.84
C TYR A 109 -1.71 -2.08 -9.59
N LYS A 110 -2.50 -3.12 -9.89
CA LYS A 110 -3.90 -2.91 -10.26
C LYS A 110 -4.76 -2.62 -9.03
N ALA A 111 -4.59 -3.39 -7.95
CA ALA A 111 -5.34 -3.19 -6.71
C ALA A 111 -4.56 -3.55 -5.45
N SER A 112 -4.69 -2.73 -4.40
CA SER A 112 -4.13 -3.02 -3.08
C SER A 112 -5.13 -2.75 -1.94
N ARG A 113 -5.13 -3.65 -0.94
CA ARG A 113 -5.86 -3.50 0.32
C ARG A 113 -4.89 -3.61 1.49
N LEU A 114 -4.96 -2.64 2.39
CA LEU A 114 -3.90 -2.35 3.33
C LEU A 114 -4.50 -1.92 4.66
N GLN A 115 -4.21 -2.66 5.73
CA GLN A 115 -4.76 -2.43 7.06
C GLN A 115 -3.69 -2.53 8.15
N ASP A 116 -3.87 -1.83 9.27
CA ASP A 116 -3.06 -1.93 10.50
C ASP A 116 -1.57 -1.81 10.23
N THR A 117 -1.17 -0.82 9.45
CA THR A 117 0.22 -0.69 9.02
C THR A 117 0.80 0.64 9.47
N ARG A 118 2.00 0.60 10.05
CA ARG A 118 2.60 1.82 10.62
C ARG A 118 3.00 2.82 9.53
N ALA A 119 3.67 2.35 8.47
CA ALA A 119 4.12 3.19 7.38
C ALA A 119 3.98 2.51 6.00
N SER A 120 3.50 3.25 5.00
CA SER A 120 3.44 2.79 3.61
C SER A 120 3.92 3.83 2.60
N ARG A 121 4.50 3.32 1.51
CA ARG A 121 4.73 4.04 0.26
C ARG A 121 4.10 3.25 -0.89
N LEU A 122 3.15 3.85 -1.61
CA LEU A 122 2.59 3.28 -2.83
C LEU A 122 2.91 4.20 -4.00
N GLN A 123 3.29 3.58 -5.12
CA GLN A 123 3.56 4.22 -6.39
C GLN A 123 2.83 3.44 -7.49
N GLU A 124 2.39 4.14 -8.54
CA GLU A 124 1.85 3.53 -9.78
C GLU A 124 0.73 2.50 -9.48
N THR A 125 -0.28 2.93 -8.72
CA THR A 125 -1.38 2.06 -8.30
C THR A 125 -2.71 2.54 -8.85
N ARG A 126 -3.43 1.65 -9.55
CA ARG A 126 -4.75 1.99 -10.11
C ARG A 126 -5.81 2.15 -9.03
N ALA A 127 -5.87 1.27 -8.03
CA ALA A 127 -6.85 1.37 -6.95
C ALA A 127 -6.25 0.93 -5.60
N SER A 128 -6.47 1.72 -4.55
CA SER A 128 -6.04 1.35 -3.19
C SER A 128 -7.11 1.62 -2.12
N ARG A 129 -7.16 0.76 -1.10
CA ARG A 129 -7.89 0.97 0.15
C ARG A 129 -6.93 0.88 1.32
N LEU A 130 -6.82 1.96 2.09
CA LEU A 130 -5.91 2.11 3.22
C LEU A 130 -6.71 2.43 4.48
N GLN A 131 -6.47 1.67 5.55
CA GLN A 131 -7.13 1.84 6.83
C GLN A 131 -6.11 1.69 7.98
N ASP A 132 -6.23 2.51 9.01
CA ASP A 132 -5.47 2.41 10.27
C ASP A 132 -3.96 2.58 10.08
N TYR A 133 -3.55 3.81 9.73
CA TYR A 133 -2.16 4.17 9.42
C TYR A 133 -1.63 5.30 10.28
N LYS A 134 -0.34 5.22 10.65
CA LYS A 134 0.38 6.40 11.17
C LYS A 134 0.84 7.32 10.05
N ALA A 135 1.39 6.76 8.96
CA ALA A 135 1.88 7.55 7.84
C ALA A 135 1.77 6.84 6.49
N THR A 136 1.35 7.57 5.47
CA THR A 136 1.24 7.06 4.09
C THR A 136 1.74 8.10 3.09
N ARG A 137 2.57 7.66 2.13
CA ARG A 137 2.94 8.44 0.94
C ARG A 137 2.40 7.76 -0.31
N LEU A 138 1.72 8.52 -1.15
CA LEU A 138 1.01 8.04 -2.32
C LEU A 138 1.44 8.88 -3.54
N GLN A 139 1.84 8.21 -4.60
CA GLN A 139 2.30 8.82 -5.85
C GLN A 139 1.71 8.06 -7.04
N ASP A 140 1.25 8.77 -8.07
CA ASP A 140 0.70 8.18 -9.30
C ASP A 140 -0.46 7.21 -9.01
N ILE A 141 -1.45 7.69 -8.24
CA ILE A 141 -2.60 6.89 -7.80
C ILE A 141 -3.86 7.31 -8.53
N LYS A 142 -4.46 6.40 -9.30
CA LYS A 142 -5.72 6.70 -10.00
C LYS A 142 -6.90 6.83 -9.02
N ALA A 143 -7.05 5.90 -8.08
CA ALA A 143 -8.12 5.95 -7.09
C ALA A 143 -7.65 5.46 -5.70
N ALA A 144 -7.98 6.21 -4.65
CA ALA A 144 -7.70 5.79 -3.28
C ALA A 144 -8.87 6.09 -2.33
N ARG A 145 -9.12 5.17 -1.40
CA ARG A 145 -9.96 5.38 -0.21
C ARG A 145 -9.12 5.22 1.05
N LEU A 146 -9.10 6.26 1.89
CA LEU A 146 -8.27 6.35 3.08
C LEU A 146 -9.14 6.63 4.31
N GLN A 147 -8.95 5.84 5.36
CA GLN A 147 -9.68 5.95 6.63
C GLN A 147 -8.70 5.85 7.80
N TYR A 148 -8.89 6.67 8.83
CA TYR A 148 -8.11 6.65 10.08
C TYR A 148 -6.59 6.73 9.84
N ILE A 149 -6.15 7.74 9.09
CA ILE A 149 -4.73 7.94 8.78
C ILE A 149 -4.21 9.21 9.45
N LYS A 150 -3.24 9.09 10.35
CA LYS A 150 -2.69 10.27 11.04
C LYS A 150 -2.05 11.26 10.07
N THR A 151 -1.20 10.81 9.15
CA THR A 151 -0.54 11.68 8.18
C THR A 151 -0.54 11.07 6.78
N THR A 152 -1.04 11.81 5.79
CA THR A 152 -0.96 11.41 4.38
C THR A 152 -0.34 12.50 3.52
N ARG A 153 0.55 12.09 2.60
CA ARG A 153 1.03 12.93 1.50
C ARG A 153 0.69 12.27 0.17
N HIS A 154 -0.08 12.96 -0.67
CA HIS A 154 -0.33 12.57 -2.05
C HIS A 154 0.38 13.48 -3.03
N GLN A 155 0.84 12.87 -4.11
CA GLN A 155 1.30 13.50 -5.33
C GLN A 155 0.67 12.78 -6.52
N ASP A 156 0.28 13.52 -7.56
CA ASP A 156 -0.17 12.98 -8.85
C ASP A 156 -1.30 11.94 -8.73
N TYR A 157 -2.53 12.41 -8.47
CA TYR A 157 -3.69 11.54 -8.27
C TYR A 157 -4.88 11.96 -9.14
N LYS A 158 -5.78 11.01 -9.43
CA LYS A 158 -7.04 11.32 -10.16
C LYS A 158 -8.23 11.47 -9.23
N ALA A 159 -8.45 10.51 -8.32
CA ALA A 159 -9.58 10.57 -7.38
C ALA A 159 -9.20 10.05 -6.00
N THR A 160 -9.53 10.81 -4.94
CA THR A 160 -9.24 10.40 -3.56
C THR A 160 -10.40 10.73 -2.62
N GLY A 161 -10.67 9.81 -1.69
CA GLY A 161 -11.59 10.00 -0.57
C GLY A 161 -10.87 9.79 0.75
N HIS A 162 -10.93 10.76 1.64
CA HIS A 162 -10.34 10.67 2.99
C HIS A 162 -11.38 10.90 4.08
N GLN A 163 -11.35 10.04 5.08
CA GLN A 163 -12.08 10.19 6.32
C GLN A 163 -11.10 10.14 7.51
N ASP A 164 -11.28 11.06 8.45
CA ASP A 164 -10.62 11.07 9.76
C ASP A 164 -9.08 11.06 9.71
N SER A 165 -8.50 11.92 8.87
CA SER A 165 -7.06 12.17 8.88
C SER A 165 -6.67 13.37 9.74
N LYS A 166 -5.59 13.25 10.52
CA LYS A 166 -5.09 14.39 11.32
C LYS A 166 -4.43 15.43 10.41
N ILE A 167 -3.56 14.99 9.52
CA ILE A 167 -2.85 15.86 8.57
C ILE A 167 -2.94 15.25 7.18
N LEU A 168 -3.39 16.06 6.23
CA LEU A 168 -3.44 15.70 4.82
C LEU A 168 -2.78 16.77 3.97
N ILE A 169 -1.83 16.34 3.15
CA ILE A 169 -1.14 17.18 2.16
C ILE A 169 -1.41 16.57 0.78
N LEU A 170 -2.10 17.33 -0.06
CA LEU A 170 -2.34 16.98 -1.45
C LEU A 170 -1.63 18.03 -2.32
N GLN A 171 -0.61 17.61 -3.05
CA GLN A 171 0.14 18.46 -3.98
C GLN A 171 0.00 17.91 -5.38
N ASP A 172 -0.41 18.75 -6.29
CA ASP A 172 -0.48 18.42 -7.70
C ASP A 172 -0.16 19.66 -8.52
N TYR A 173 0.69 19.50 -9.53
CA TYR A 173 1.18 20.60 -10.35
C TYR A 173 0.46 20.66 -11.72
N ASN A 174 -0.33 19.64 -12.08
CA ASN A 174 -0.98 19.57 -13.39
C ASN A 174 -2.52 19.59 -13.29
N ILE A 175 -3.15 20.75 -13.44
CA ILE A 175 -4.61 20.95 -13.27
C ILE A 175 -5.42 20.44 -14.49
N GLN A 176 -4.78 19.92 -15.54
CA GLN A 176 -5.44 19.50 -16.80
C GLN A 176 -6.28 18.22 -16.64
N ASP A 177 -5.91 17.32 -15.72
CA ASP A 177 -6.63 16.07 -15.50
C ASP A 177 -7.87 16.24 -14.58
N TYR A 178 -8.91 15.42 -14.81
CA TYR A 178 -10.12 15.38 -13.97
C TYR A 178 -9.79 14.93 -12.53
N LYS A 179 -9.62 15.90 -11.62
CA LYS A 179 -9.27 15.67 -10.21
C LYS A 179 -10.45 15.94 -9.28
N THR A 180 -10.86 14.92 -8.54
CA THR A 180 -11.98 15.01 -7.59
C THR A 180 -11.59 14.47 -6.22
N ILE A 181 -11.89 15.27 -5.19
CA ILE A 181 -11.52 14.97 -3.82
C ILE A 181 -12.73 15.13 -2.90
N ARG A 182 -12.91 14.15 -2.02
CA ARG A 182 -13.89 14.22 -0.92
C ARG A 182 -13.20 14.02 0.40
N LEU A 183 -13.27 15.02 1.28
CA LEU A 183 -12.62 15.03 2.59
C LEU A 183 -13.65 15.24 3.69
N GLN A 184 -13.65 14.37 4.69
CA GLN A 184 -14.54 14.44 5.85
C GLN A 184 -13.77 14.23 7.16
N GLY A 185 -14.05 15.06 8.17
CA GLY A 185 -13.54 14.85 9.55
C GLY A 185 -12.02 15.06 9.72
N ASN A 186 -11.37 15.78 8.79
CA ASN A 186 -9.91 15.97 8.86
C ASN A 186 -9.55 17.22 9.68
N LYS A 187 -8.47 17.18 10.45
CA LYS A 187 -8.04 18.33 11.26
C LYS A 187 -7.36 19.41 10.41
N THR A 188 -6.32 19.05 9.67
CA THR A 188 -5.54 20.02 8.87
C THR A 188 -5.36 19.51 7.45
N ILE A 189 -5.71 20.34 6.47
CA ILE A 189 -5.56 20.02 5.04
C ILE A 189 -4.83 21.17 4.31
N ARG A 190 -3.85 20.80 3.47
CA ARG A 190 -3.27 21.66 2.45
C ARG A 190 -3.55 21.08 1.07
N LEU A 191 -4.10 21.91 0.19
CA LEU A 191 -4.57 21.52 -1.14
C LEU A 191 -3.94 22.45 -2.18
N GLN A 192 -3.32 21.90 -3.22
CA GLN A 192 -2.77 22.66 -4.34
C GLN A 192 -3.10 22.00 -5.68
N GLY A 193 -3.57 22.79 -6.65
CA GLY A 193 -3.73 22.37 -8.06
C GLY A 193 -4.87 21.39 -8.31
N ILE A 194 -6.07 21.68 -7.80
CA ILE A 194 -7.19 20.72 -7.75
C ILE A 194 -8.36 21.22 -8.59
N LYS A 195 -8.97 20.36 -9.41
CA LYS A 195 -10.15 20.76 -10.18
C LYS A 195 -11.37 20.90 -9.28
N THR A 196 -11.75 19.84 -8.57
CA THR A 196 -12.96 19.80 -7.76
C THR A 196 -12.70 19.26 -6.35
N THR A 197 -13.21 19.95 -5.33
CA THR A 197 -13.09 19.49 -3.93
C THR A 197 -14.39 19.68 -3.14
N ARG A 198 -14.72 18.70 -2.31
CA ARG A 198 -15.79 18.77 -1.31
C ARG A 198 -15.18 18.51 0.07
N LEU A 199 -15.29 19.49 0.96
CA LEU A 199 -14.74 19.48 2.31
C LEU A 199 -15.87 19.57 3.33
N GLN A 200 -15.87 18.65 4.30
CA GLN A 200 -16.86 18.63 5.38
C GLN A 200 -16.20 18.41 6.75
N GLY A 201 -16.53 19.26 7.73
CA GLY A 201 -16.08 19.09 9.12
C GLY A 201 -14.56 19.25 9.28
N ILE A 202 -13.95 20.20 8.56
CA ILE A 202 -12.50 20.43 8.58
C ILE A 202 -12.15 21.55 9.56
N LYS A 203 -11.20 21.32 10.47
CA LYS A 203 -10.75 22.38 11.39
C LYS A 203 -9.97 23.49 10.66
N THR A 204 -9.01 23.12 9.82
CA THR A 204 -8.20 24.10 9.08
C THR A 204 -7.93 23.62 7.65
N THR A 205 -8.27 24.45 6.67
CA THR A 205 -8.00 24.18 5.24
C THR A 205 -7.29 25.35 4.56
N ARG A 206 -6.32 25.02 3.70
CA ARG A 206 -5.54 25.96 2.88
C ARG A 206 -5.54 25.52 1.41
N PRO A 207 -6.62 25.77 0.66
CA PRO A 207 -6.69 25.55 -0.78
C PRO A 207 -6.02 26.66 -1.60
N GLN A 208 -5.23 26.24 -2.60
CA GLN A 208 -4.61 27.10 -3.60
C GLN A 208 -4.81 26.51 -5.01
N GLY A 209 -5.19 27.33 -5.99
CA GLY A 209 -5.36 26.88 -7.38
C GLY A 209 -6.48 25.85 -7.54
N ILE A 210 -7.66 26.12 -6.97
CA ILE A 210 -8.82 25.22 -7.04
C ILE A 210 -9.94 25.79 -7.91
N LYS A 211 -10.39 25.06 -8.94
CA LYS A 211 -11.47 25.55 -9.81
C LYS A 211 -12.81 25.63 -9.08
N THR A 212 -13.23 24.55 -8.43
CA THR A 212 -14.52 24.49 -7.73
C THR A 212 -14.40 23.88 -6.34
N THR A 213 -14.93 24.58 -5.33
CA THR A 213 -14.86 24.18 -3.93
C THR A 213 -16.23 24.21 -3.26
N ARG A 214 -16.60 23.13 -2.56
CA ARG A 214 -17.74 23.11 -1.64
C ARG A 214 -17.29 22.86 -0.21
N LEU A 215 -17.67 23.73 0.71
CA LEU A 215 -17.33 23.67 2.13
C LEU A 215 -18.60 23.52 2.98
N GLN A 216 -18.54 22.67 4.00
CA GLN A 216 -19.61 22.52 4.99
C GLN A 216 -19.03 22.30 6.39
N GLY A 217 -19.39 23.14 7.37
CA GLY A 217 -18.96 22.98 8.77
C GLY A 217 -17.43 23.06 8.97
N ASN A 218 -16.74 23.92 8.19
CA ASN A 218 -15.30 24.10 8.30
C ASN A 218 -14.96 25.34 9.15
N LYS A 219 -14.05 25.22 10.13
CA LYS A 219 -13.77 26.31 11.09
C LYS A 219 -12.90 27.43 10.51
N THR A 220 -11.85 27.09 9.79
CA THR A 220 -10.90 28.08 9.27
C THR A 220 -10.49 27.74 7.86
N THR A 221 -10.70 28.67 6.93
CA THR A 221 -10.37 28.53 5.51
C THR A 221 -9.54 29.72 5.05
N ARG A 222 -8.35 29.46 4.48
CA ARG A 222 -7.54 30.47 3.79
C ARG A 222 -7.41 30.09 2.32
N GLN A 223 -8.12 30.79 1.45
CA GLN A 223 -8.24 30.52 0.01
C GLN A 223 -7.40 31.50 -0.83
N GLN A 224 -6.79 31.00 -1.89
CA GLN A 224 -6.17 31.78 -2.97
C GLN A 224 -6.45 31.10 -4.32
N ASP A 225 -6.58 31.87 -5.39
CA ASP A 225 -6.71 31.41 -6.78
C ASP A 225 -7.83 30.39 -7.00
N TYR A 226 -9.10 30.84 -6.89
CA TYR A 226 -10.28 30.01 -7.11
C TYR A 226 -11.26 30.64 -8.11
N LYS A 227 -12.04 29.80 -8.80
CA LYS A 227 -13.12 30.27 -9.68
C LYS A 227 -14.48 30.28 -9.00
N ILE A 228 -14.83 29.19 -8.29
CA ILE A 228 -16.15 29.03 -7.68
C ILE A 228 -16.02 28.43 -6.28
N THR A 229 -16.61 29.10 -5.29
CA THR A 229 -16.69 28.62 -3.89
C THR A 229 -18.14 28.66 -3.42
N ARG A 230 -18.62 27.54 -2.87
CA ARG A 230 -19.90 27.46 -2.13
C ARG A 230 -19.62 27.05 -0.69
N GLN A 231 -20.00 27.89 0.26
CA GLN A 231 -19.87 27.64 1.69
C GLN A 231 -21.26 27.49 2.31
N GLN A 232 -21.43 26.44 3.10
CA GLN A 232 -22.59 26.20 3.94
C GLN A 232 -22.07 26.08 5.38
N ASP A 233 -22.72 26.73 6.32
CA ASP A 233 -22.35 26.62 7.72
C ASP A 233 -22.84 25.30 8.32
#